data_AF-A0A438CXW0-F1
#
_entry.id   AF-A0A438CXW0-F1
#
_cell.length_a   1.000
_cell.length_b   1.000
_cell.length_c   1.000
_cell.angle_alpha   90.00
_cell.angle_beta   90.00
_cell.angle_gamma   90.00
#
_symmetry.space_group_name_H-M   'P 1'
#
loop_
_entity.id
_entity.type
_entity.pdbx_description
1 polymer ?
#
loop_
_entity_poly.entity_id
_entity_poly.type
_entity_poly.pdbx_seq_one_letter_code
_entity_poly.pdbx_strand_id
1 'polypeptide(L)'
;MPRARNKLTTRPRQSTRSSPLSHGNGTGGRTIINPIASSEYQNLSLIREFKALTPPIFRGGPNFLEAENWLKEIKKILDVMAVPKEMRVSLASFMLRDEADNWWDMIKTTQDVT
;
A
#
# COMPACT_ATOMS: atom_id res chain seq x y z
N MET A 1 48.57 -22.24 -29.34
CA MET A 1 48.84 -23.48 -28.57
C MET A 1 48.27 -23.32 -27.15
N PRO A 2 47.77 -24.40 -26.53
CA PRO A 2 46.70 -24.38 -25.52
C PRO A 2 47.18 -24.73 -24.10
N ARG A 3 46.31 -24.53 -23.09
CA ARG A 3 45.93 -25.46 -21.98
C ARG A 3 45.42 -24.65 -20.78
N ALA A 4 44.13 -24.76 -20.43
CA ALA A 4 43.51 -25.76 -19.54
C ALA A 4 43.88 -25.52 -18.07
N ARG A 5 42.96 -25.54 -17.09
CA ARG A 5 41.98 -26.61 -16.81
C ARG A 5 42.13 -27.05 -15.36
N ASN A 6 41.74 -26.24 -14.36
CA ASN A 6 41.72 -26.70 -12.97
C ASN A 6 40.47 -26.17 -12.24
N LYS A 7 39.40 -26.98 -12.28
CA LYS A 7 38.31 -26.94 -11.32
C LYS A 7 38.73 -27.76 -10.10
N LEU A 8 38.42 -27.32 -8.88
CA LEU A 8 38.28 -28.20 -7.72
C LEU A 8 37.32 -27.59 -6.69
N THR A 9 36.16 -28.22 -6.64
CA THR A 9 35.11 -28.17 -5.62
C THR A 9 35.61 -28.71 -4.29
N THR A 10 35.13 -28.19 -3.15
CA THR A 10 34.82 -29.00 -1.95
C THR A 10 33.72 -28.31 -1.13
N ARG A 11 32.69 -29.10 -0.81
CA ARG A 11 31.45 -28.79 -0.08
C ARG A 11 31.68 -28.75 1.46
N PRO A 12 30.65 -28.46 2.29
CA PRO A 12 30.80 -27.74 3.57
C PRO A 12 31.07 -28.66 4.76
N ARG A 13 31.52 -28.08 5.89
CA ARG A 13 31.37 -28.70 7.22
C ARG A 13 30.38 -27.92 8.06
N GLN A 14 29.21 -28.52 8.29
CA GLN A 14 28.37 -28.22 9.44
C GLN A 14 29.10 -28.72 10.70
N SER A 15 29.29 -27.83 11.68
CA SER A 15 29.71 -28.22 13.02
C SER A 15 28.48 -28.28 13.91
N THR A 16 28.16 -29.50 14.31
CA THR A 16 27.14 -29.85 15.30
C THR A 16 27.57 -29.29 16.66
N ARG A 17 26.73 -28.47 17.31
CA ARG A 17 26.70 -28.49 18.77
C ARG A 17 25.29 -28.27 19.30
N SER A 18 24.87 -29.27 20.04
CA SER A 18 23.57 -29.49 20.64
C SER A 18 23.19 -28.43 21.68
N SER A 19 21.87 -28.28 21.85
CA SER A 19 21.12 -27.38 22.73
C SER A 19 21.44 -27.50 24.23
N PRO A 20 20.86 -26.61 25.05
CA PRO A 20 20.01 -27.09 26.12
C PRO A 20 18.61 -26.47 26.13
N LEU A 21 17.64 -27.31 26.48
CA LEU A 21 16.26 -26.96 26.80
C LEU A 21 16.22 -25.93 27.94
N SER A 22 15.51 -24.82 27.73
CA SER A 22 15.13 -23.91 28.82
C SER A 22 13.66 -24.17 29.17
N HIS A 23 13.43 -24.81 30.32
CA HIS A 23 12.13 -24.92 30.97
C HIS A 23 12.00 -23.74 31.94
N GLY A 24 10.99 -22.90 31.74
CA GLY A 24 10.76 -21.71 32.57
C GLY A 24 9.39 -21.07 32.32
N ASN A 25 8.39 -21.70 32.97
CA ASN A 25 7.10 -21.21 33.48
C ASN A 25 6.34 -20.04 32.81
N GLY A 26 5.04 -20.25 32.64
CA GLY A 26 4.13 -19.31 31.99
C GLY A 26 3.84 -18.05 32.79
N THR A 27 3.54 -16.98 32.05
CA THR A 27 2.55 -15.96 32.42
C THR A 27 2.10 -15.24 31.15
N GLY A 28 0.80 -15.34 30.85
CA GLY A 28 0.05 -14.37 30.06
C GLY A 28 0.67 -13.91 28.74
N GLY A 29 0.63 -14.78 27.72
CA GLY A 29 0.70 -14.34 26.33
C GLY A 29 -0.51 -13.46 25.99
N ARG A 30 -0.47 -12.20 26.40
CA ARG A 30 -1.23 -11.15 25.72
C ARG A 30 -0.53 -10.97 24.38
N THR A 31 -1.01 -11.69 23.36
CA THR A 31 -0.70 -11.38 21.97
C THR A 31 -1.09 -9.92 21.76
N ILE A 32 -0.09 -9.03 21.78
CA ILE A 32 -0.25 -7.68 21.25
C ILE A 32 -0.45 -7.88 19.75
N ILE A 33 -1.72 -8.01 19.35
CA ILE A 33 -2.09 -7.90 17.95
C ILE A 33 -1.73 -6.47 17.59
N ASN A 34 -0.61 -6.29 16.88
CA ASN A 34 -0.10 -4.98 16.55
C ASN A 34 -1.16 -4.27 15.68
N PRO A 35 -1.83 -3.19 16.14
CA PRO A 35 -2.97 -2.59 15.43
C PRO A 35 -2.60 -2.05 14.04
N ILE A 36 -1.32 -1.78 13.83
CA ILE A 36 -0.75 -1.23 12.59
C ILE A 36 -0.92 -2.20 11.43
N ALA A 37 -0.62 -3.49 11.64
CA ALA A 37 -0.76 -4.50 10.59
C ALA A 37 -2.22 -4.61 10.13
N SER A 38 -3.18 -4.63 11.08
CA SER A 38 -4.61 -4.68 10.76
C SER A 38 -5.02 -3.46 9.92
N SER A 39 -4.63 -2.26 10.31
CA SER A 39 -4.94 -1.01 9.58
C SER A 39 -4.36 -0.99 8.16
N GLU A 40 -3.09 -1.40 7.98
CA GLU A 40 -2.47 -1.46 6.66
C GLU A 40 -3.14 -2.50 5.74
N TYR A 41 -3.48 -3.68 6.27
CA TYR A 41 -4.21 -4.69 5.49
C TYR A 41 -5.62 -4.21 5.11
N GLN A 42 -6.32 -3.49 5.99
CA GLN A 42 -7.61 -2.88 5.64
C GLN A 42 -7.43 -1.83 4.54
N ASN A 43 -6.41 -0.97 4.63
CA ASN A 43 -6.13 0.04 3.61
C ASN A 43 -5.85 -0.58 2.23
N LEU A 44 -5.03 -1.63 2.20
CA LEU A 44 -4.71 -2.35 0.96
C LEU A 44 -5.93 -3.07 0.37
N SER A 45 -6.79 -3.66 1.21
CA SER A 45 -8.05 -4.27 0.75
C SER A 45 -8.94 -3.23 0.09
N LEU A 46 -9.09 -2.07 0.74
CA LEU A 46 -9.94 -0.99 0.25
C LEU A 46 -9.44 -0.43 -1.09
N ILE A 47 -8.13 -0.22 -1.24
CA ILE A 47 -7.55 0.20 -2.53
C ILE A 47 -7.79 -0.85 -3.61
N ARG A 48 -7.64 -2.14 -3.29
CA ARG A 48 -7.83 -3.23 -4.25
C ARG A 48 -9.27 -3.34 -4.71
N GLU A 49 -10.23 -3.28 -3.79
CA GLU A 49 -11.67 -3.29 -4.09
C GLU A 49 -12.08 -2.05 -4.87
N PHE A 50 -11.57 -0.87 -4.50
CA PHE A 50 -11.85 0.37 -5.20
C PHE A 50 -11.38 0.30 -6.65
N LYS A 51 -10.16 -0.18 -6.90
CA LYS A 51 -9.65 -0.38 -8.27
C LYS A 51 -10.41 -1.44 -9.04
N ALA A 52 -10.94 -2.47 -8.38
CA ALA A 52 -11.74 -3.52 -9.02
C ALA A 52 -13.07 -2.99 -9.58
N LEU A 53 -13.59 -1.89 -9.03
CA LEU A 53 -14.77 -1.19 -9.54
C LEU A 53 -14.47 -0.23 -10.71
N THR A 54 -13.22 -0.22 -11.20
CA THR A 54 -12.78 0.58 -12.35
C THR A 54 -13.23 2.05 -12.28
N PRO A 55 -12.86 2.79 -11.22
CA PRO A 55 -13.25 4.18 -11.03
C PRO A 55 -12.78 5.04 -12.21
N PRO A 56 -13.53 6.09 -12.57
CA PRO A 56 -13.16 6.97 -13.66
C PRO A 56 -11.92 7.79 -13.30
N ILE A 57 -11.09 8.08 -14.30
CA ILE A 57 -9.92 8.95 -14.19
C ILE A 57 -10.32 10.38 -14.55
N PHE A 58 -9.81 11.37 -13.81
CA PHE A 58 -9.92 12.78 -14.19
C PHE A 58 -8.53 13.34 -14.46
N ARG A 59 -8.32 13.85 -15.68
CA ARG A 59 -7.03 14.39 -16.13
C ARG A 59 -6.89 15.90 -15.91
N GLY A 60 -7.98 16.57 -15.53
CA GLY A 60 -8.06 18.03 -15.46
C GLY A 60 -8.79 18.62 -16.66
N GLY A 61 -8.77 19.96 -16.75
CA GLY A 61 -9.40 20.72 -17.82
C GLY A 61 -10.39 21.79 -17.31
N PRO A 62 -10.84 22.68 -18.21
CA PRO A 62 -11.69 23.83 -17.84
C PRO A 62 -13.17 23.47 -17.65
N ASN A 63 -13.58 22.24 -17.99
CA ASN A 63 -14.97 21.84 -17.95
C ASN A 63 -15.40 21.41 -16.55
N PHE A 64 -16.07 22.31 -15.84
CA PHE A 64 -16.65 22.05 -14.52
C PHE A 64 -17.61 20.84 -14.50
N LEU A 65 -18.43 20.67 -15.54
CA LEU A 65 -19.42 19.59 -15.57
C LEU A 65 -18.76 18.20 -15.65
N GLU A 66 -17.63 18.10 -16.32
CA GLU A 66 -16.84 16.86 -16.37
C GLU A 66 -16.27 16.52 -15.00
N ALA A 67 -15.75 17.51 -14.28
CA ALA A 67 -15.26 17.35 -12.92
C ALA A 67 -16.38 16.95 -11.94
N GLU A 68 -17.57 17.56 -12.06
CA GLU A 68 -18.74 17.20 -11.25
C GLU A 68 -19.19 15.75 -11.50
N ASN A 69 -19.31 15.36 -12.77
CA ASN A 69 -19.70 14.01 -13.16
C ASN A 69 -18.69 12.98 -12.67
N TRP A 70 -17.39 13.26 -12.83
CA TRP A 70 -16.33 12.41 -12.28
C TRP A 70 -16.46 12.25 -10.77
N LEU A 71 -16.63 13.36 -10.03
CA LEU A 71 -16.73 13.32 -8.58
C LEU A 71 -18.00 12.58 -8.12
N LYS A 72 -19.11 12.71 -8.85
CA LYS A 72 -20.37 12.00 -8.56
C LYS A 72 -20.18 10.49 -8.68
N GLU A 73 -19.53 10.02 -9.74
CA GLU A 73 -19.25 8.59 -9.93
C GLU A 73 -18.27 8.06 -8.87
N ILE A 74 -17.22 8.82 -8.55
CA ILE A 74 -16.30 8.47 -7.45
C ILE A 74 -17.05 8.36 -6.11
N LYS A 75 -17.90 9.34 -5.77
CA LYS A 75 -18.71 9.30 -4.53
C LYS A 75 -19.61 8.07 -4.47
N LYS A 76 -20.28 7.73 -5.57
CA LYS A 76 -21.13 6.54 -5.66
C LYS A 76 -20.35 5.26 -5.35
N ILE A 77 -19.15 5.11 -5.90
CA ILE A 77 -18.28 3.95 -5.63
C ILE A 77 -17.88 3.91 -4.15
N LEU A 78 -17.42 5.04 -3.60
CA LEU A 78 -17.00 5.13 -2.19
C LEU A 78 -18.15 4.85 -1.21
N ASP A 79 -19.37 5.25 -1.56
CA ASP A 79 -20.57 4.98 -0.76
C ASP A 79 -20.97 3.51 -0.81
N VAL A 80 -20.94 2.87 -2.00
CA VAL A 80 -21.20 1.42 -2.16
C VAL A 80 -20.20 0.59 -1.35
N MET A 81 -18.94 1.02 -1.32
CA MET A 81 -17.88 0.38 -0.54
C MET A 81 -17.90 0.71 0.97
N ALA A 82 -18.81 1.58 1.42
CA ALA A 82 -18.88 2.07 2.80
C ALA A 82 -17.53 2.61 3.33
N VAL A 83 -16.77 3.31 2.46
CA VAL A 83 -15.44 3.85 2.79
C VAL A 83 -15.53 4.90 3.91
N PRO A 84 -14.71 4.80 4.97
CA PRO A 84 -14.58 5.82 6.02
C PRO A 84 -14.16 7.18 5.46
N LYS A 85 -14.69 8.28 6.02
CA LYS A 85 -14.52 9.64 5.47
C LYS A 85 -13.05 10.04 5.33
N GLU A 86 -12.23 9.65 6.30
CA GLU A 86 -10.78 9.84 6.38
C GLU A 86 -10.01 9.25 5.20
N MET A 87 -10.54 8.20 4.55
CA MET A 87 -9.89 7.53 3.42
C MET A 87 -10.40 7.99 2.06
N ARG A 88 -11.58 8.62 2.00
CA ARG A 88 -12.26 8.98 0.76
C ARG A 88 -11.41 9.89 -0.12
N VAL A 89 -10.76 10.88 0.49
CA VAL A 89 -9.92 11.85 -0.23
C VAL A 89 -8.70 11.18 -0.85
N SER A 90 -8.04 10.28 -0.11
CA SER A 90 -6.89 9.53 -0.62
C SER A 90 -7.26 8.62 -1.80
N LEU A 91 -8.42 7.96 -1.75
CA LEU A 91 -8.89 7.12 -2.86
C LEU A 91 -9.35 7.95 -4.07
N ALA A 92 -10.04 9.07 -3.86
CA ALA A 92 -10.46 9.96 -4.94
C ALA A 92 -9.26 10.61 -5.63
N SER A 93 -8.30 11.13 -4.85
CA SER A 93 -7.07 11.73 -5.41
C SER A 93 -6.21 10.73 -6.17
N PHE A 94 -6.22 9.45 -5.78
CA PHE A 94 -5.55 8.38 -6.54
C PHE A 94 -6.06 8.23 -7.99
N MET A 95 -7.22 8.78 -8.33
CA MET A 95 -7.80 8.74 -9.67
C MET A 95 -7.55 10.01 -10.50
N LEU A 96 -6.84 10.99 -9.94
CA LEU A 96 -6.39 12.18 -10.66
C LEU A 96 -5.16 11.85 -11.50
N ARG A 97 -5.06 12.45 -12.69
CA ARG A 97 -3.89 12.32 -13.58
C ARG A 97 -3.56 13.68 -14.17
N ASP A 98 -2.37 13.78 -14.75
CA ASP A 98 -1.90 14.94 -15.52
C ASP A 98 -2.12 16.28 -14.78
N GLU A 99 -2.86 17.22 -15.37
CA GLU A 99 -3.07 18.55 -14.80
C GLU A 99 -3.78 18.52 -13.44
N ALA A 100 -4.75 17.62 -13.27
CA ALA A 100 -5.48 17.50 -12.01
C ALA A 100 -4.61 16.96 -10.87
N ASP A 101 -3.71 16.02 -11.17
CA ASP A 101 -2.78 15.46 -10.18
C ASP A 101 -1.74 16.52 -9.76
N ASN A 102 -1.19 17.24 -10.74
CA ASN A 102 -0.27 18.36 -10.50
C ASN A 102 -0.89 19.43 -9.59
N TRP A 103 -2.15 19.80 -9.85
CA TRP A 103 -2.89 20.76 -9.03
C TRP A 103 -3.10 20.23 -7.60
N TRP A 104 -3.46 18.96 -7.45
CA TRP A 104 -3.66 18.34 -6.14
C TRP A 104 -2.37 18.32 -5.30
N ASP A 105 -1.23 18.01 -5.92
CA ASP A 105 0.08 18.06 -5.28
C ASP A 105 0.46 19.47 -4.82
N MET A 106 0.19 20.50 -5.65
CA MET A 106 0.43 21.89 -5.28
C MET A 106 -0.41 22.34 -4.07
N ILE A 107 -1.66 21.89 -3.97
CA ILE A 107 -2.51 22.24 -2.82
C ILE A 107 -2.02 21.56 -1.54
N LYS A 108 -1.63 20.28 -1.61
CA LYS A 108 -1.09 19.56 -0.45
C LYS A 108 0.19 20.21 0.08
N THR A 109 1.09 20.64 -0.80
CA THR A 109 2.34 21.30 -0.39
C THR A 109 2.11 22.69 0.17
N THR A 110 1.11 23.42 -0.31
CA THR A 110 0.79 24.76 0.21
C THR A 110 0.20 24.71 1.62
N GLN A 111 -0.49 23.63 1.99
CA GLN A 111 -1.03 23.45 3.36
C GLN A 111 0.03 23.08 4.41
N ASP A 112 1.22 22.63 4.02
CA ASP A 112 2.30 22.25 4.95
C ASP A 112 3.12 23.47 5.43
N VAL A 113 2.95 24.64 4.80
CA VAL A 113 3.75 25.85 5.04
C VAL A 113 3.05 26.87 5.97
N THR A 114 1.85 26.56 6.47
CA THR A 114 1.08 27.45 7.37
C THR A 114 0.83 26.79 8.71
#